data_AF-A0A2T1ELX0-F1
#
_entry.id   AF-A0A2T1ELX0-F1
#
_cell.length_a   1.000
_cell.length_b   1.000
_cell.length_c   1.000
_cell.angle_alpha   90.00
_cell.angle_beta   90.00
_cell.angle_gamma   90.00
#
_symmetry.space_group_name_H-M   'P 1'
#
loop_
_entity.id
_entity.type
_entity.pdbx_description
1 polymer ?
#
loop_
_entity_poly.entity_id
_entity_poly.type
_entity_poly.pdbx_seq_one_letter_code
_entity_poly.pdbx_strand_id
1 'polypeptide(L)'
;MGQLTPAQRHALYIQEATRSGIHKPILAALYQVQTQPSLTDGETGLGIAPANQTTLEQVDTFVAQIQYAANTVRSLTHSLIAAGWTSVELWNGEAGRYTDQFIEAIAAGYTAPLSDQSAALLEACDQTALLQAYSDDLKVDAQIAQMPLSFSYLDAALLAFLEALPYSYFSLPHQRHALLELVRLWRQLDQHEDAIALLDIELADPSAIVDDAKLDSALRRFLLLVAPAYAGYPHQREALLRLTQLWQQLDSREAAIVALSKPLSPSLSFNSIDAALMAVVQSLPYTYEGRGDQRNALVEAFRLWHQLESRSATLIELGIDPDLFTIEAPNQTAIAHAAAQLDQALLDFMRRLPTLYRATDRQRDAMLRLTQFWRSLSTPEQALQSLLNDLKQMSTARRDTPEAPPKPVPITPSARPDRWTPDTLQLYAAIVPNGSFTWAEATAGGLQIPPNQATVDAIVRLAQLIQQARDRLGRPLHVTHWYLTAASNVERTASVSRRHHLGDALTFYCEGITGAQLYWFLDPWWTGGLGYDAQLPLLCYVDARRDRARWQA
;
A
#
# COMPACT_ATOMS: atom_id res chain seq x y z
N MET A 1 -20.20 24.16 9.81
CA MET A 1 -18.99 23.37 9.48
C MET A 1 -18.13 24.22 8.55
N GLY A 2 -16.81 24.02 8.50
CA GLY A 2 -15.95 24.83 7.61
C GLY A 2 -16.15 24.46 6.14
N GLN A 3 -15.93 25.41 5.22
CA GLN A 3 -15.95 25.13 3.78
C GLN A 3 -14.92 24.06 3.41
N LEU A 4 -15.30 23.18 2.48
CA LEU A 4 -14.43 22.13 1.95
C LEU A 4 -13.25 22.74 1.20
N THR A 5 -12.07 22.16 1.39
CA THR A 5 -10.89 22.51 0.60
C THR A 5 -11.05 22.00 -0.85
N PRO A 6 -10.34 22.60 -1.83
CA PRO A 6 -10.35 22.11 -3.21
C PRO A 6 -9.99 20.62 -3.33
N ALA A 7 -9.04 20.13 -2.53
CA ALA A 7 -8.64 18.72 -2.51
C ALA A 7 -9.76 17.79 -1.99
N GLN A 8 -10.51 18.22 -0.96
CA GLN A 8 -11.66 17.46 -0.46
C GLN A 8 -12.80 17.39 -1.49
N ARG A 9 -13.09 18.50 -2.18
CA ARG A 9 -14.10 18.50 -3.26
C ARG A 9 -13.67 17.58 -4.41
N HIS A 10 -12.40 17.67 -4.82
CA HIS A 10 -11.84 16.82 -5.87
C HIS A 10 -11.94 15.32 -5.53
N ALA A 11 -11.67 14.92 -4.28
CA ALA A 11 -11.85 13.55 -3.83
C ALA A 11 -13.32 13.07 -3.93
N LEU A 12 -14.29 13.94 -3.59
CA LEU A 12 -15.71 13.64 -3.74
C LEU A 12 -16.12 13.50 -5.22
N TYR A 13 -15.60 14.35 -6.11
CA TYR A 13 -15.85 14.21 -7.55
C TYR A 13 -15.33 12.87 -8.08
N ILE A 14 -14.12 12.45 -7.70
CA ILE A 14 -13.56 11.15 -8.10
C ILE A 14 -14.44 10.01 -7.58
N GLN A 15 -14.83 10.05 -6.31
CA GLN A 15 -15.66 9.03 -5.69
C GLN A 15 -16.99 8.85 -6.45
N GLU A 16 -17.72 9.95 -6.67
CA GLU A 16 -19.04 9.89 -7.29
C GLU A 16 -18.98 9.63 -8.80
N ALA A 17 -17.94 10.10 -9.49
CA ALA A 17 -17.71 9.76 -10.89
C ALA A 17 -17.40 8.27 -11.06
N THR A 18 -16.57 7.70 -10.17
CA THR A 18 -16.25 6.27 -10.15
C THR A 18 -17.47 5.43 -9.80
N ARG A 19 -18.35 5.90 -8.91
CA ARG A 19 -19.61 5.23 -8.61
C ARG A 19 -20.56 5.28 -9.80
N SER A 20 -20.78 6.44 -10.41
CA SER A 20 -21.78 6.56 -11.48
C SER A 20 -21.30 6.08 -12.86
N GLY A 21 -19.99 5.93 -13.07
CA GLY A 21 -19.43 5.58 -14.37
C GLY A 21 -19.43 6.74 -15.36
N ILE A 22 -19.26 7.96 -14.86
CA ILE A 22 -19.15 9.19 -15.67
C ILE A 22 -17.73 9.75 -15.60
N HIS A 23 -17.40 10.67 -16.52
CA HIS A 23 -16.07 11.28 -16.53
C HIS A 23 -15.98 12.40 -15.50
N LYS A 24 -15.14 12.22 -14.46
CA LYS A 24 -14.97 13.13 -13.32
C LYS A 24 -15.00 14.63 -13.65
N PRO A 25 -14.31 15.12 -14.70
CA PRO A 25 -14.21 16.56 -14.95
C PRO A 25 -15.56 17.27 -15.14
N ILE A 26 -16.63 16.55 -15.48
CA ILE A 26 -17.95 17.16 -15.61
C ILE A 26 -18.52 17.67 -14.28
N LEU A 27 -18.24 16.97 -13.17
CA LEU A 27 -18.72 17.37 -11.84
C LEU A 27 -18.00 18.62 -11.34
N ALA A 28 -16.69 18.69 -11.58
CA ALA A 28 -15.90 19.89 -11.28
C ALA A 28 -16.36 21.09 -12.13
N ALA A 29 -16.63 20.86 -13.42
CA ALA A 29 -17.12 21.90 -14.33
C ALA A 29 -18.51 22.42 -13.93
N LEU A 30 -19.44 21.53 -13.59
CA LEU A 30 -20.77 21.92 -13.10
C LEU A 30 -20.68 22.75 -11.83
N TYR A 31 -19.85 22.35 -10.85
CA TYR A 31 -19.63 23.13 -9.65
C TYR A 31 -19.09 24.53 -9.95
N GLN A 32 -18.09 24.63 -10.84
CA GLN A 32 -17.43 25.89 -11.18
C GLN A 32 -18.37 26.88 -11.88
N VAL A 33 -19.30 26.38 -12.71
CA VAL A 33 -20.19 27.24 -13.52
C VAL A 33 -21.49 27.55 -12.80
N GLN A 34 -22.08 26.57 -12.10
CA GLN A 34 -23.37 26.76 -11.45
C GLN A 34 -23.25 27.61 -10.19
N THR A 35 -22.37 27.20 -9.27
CA THR A 35 -22.20 27.86 -7.96
C THR A 35 -23.50 28.10 -7.18
N GLN A 36 -24.52 27.28 -7.43
CA GLN A 36 -25.86 27.37 -6.84
C GLN A 36 -26.51 25.98 -6.81
N PRO A 37 -27.50 25.71 -5.92
CA PRO A 37 -28.01 26.60 -4.88
C PRO A 37 -27.04 26.78 -3.71
N SER A 38 -27.29 27.75 -2.82
CA SER A 38 -26.62 27.82 -1.53
C SER A 38 -27.12 26.69 -0.62
N LEU A 39 -26.21 25.96 0.00
CA LEU A 39 -26.51 24.72 0.72
C LEU A 39 -26.46 24.90 2.24
N THR A 40 -27.15 24.03 2.98
CA THR A 40 -27.18 24.08 4.46
C THR A 40 -25.84 23.87 5.14
N ASP A 41 -24.89 23.21 4.48
CA ASP A 41 -23.53 22.99 4.98
C ASP A 41 -22.58 24.17 4.74
N GLY A 42 -23.05 25.25 4.10
CA GLY A 42 -22.29 26.46 3.81
C GLY A 42 -21.52 26.43 2.49
N GLU A 43 -21.72 25.39 1.69
CA GLU A 43 -21.21 25.26 0.33
C GLU A 43 -22.20 25.80 -0.72
N THR A 44 -21.77 25.82 -1.97
CA THR A 44 -22.62 26.04 -3.14
C THR A 44 -22.76 24.76 -3.96
N GLY A 45 -23.92 24.60 -4.60
CA GLY A 45 -24.28 23.40 -5.34
C GLY A 45 -23.78 23.32 -6.78
N LEU A 46 -24.16 22.21 -7.43
CA LEU A 46 -23.81 21.86 -8.81
C LEU A 46 -24.99 22.12 -9.78
N GLY A 47 -25.92 23.00 -9.41
CA GLY A 47 -27.14 23.28 -10.16
C GLY A 47 -28.17 22.15 -10.08
N ILE A 48 -28.16 21.37 -9.00
CA ILE A 48 -29.16 20.32 -8.78
C ILE A 48 -30.31 20.86 -7.95
N ALA A 49 -31.51 20.73 -8.49
CA ALA A 49 -32.75 21.11 -7.86
C ALA A 49 -33.67 19.89 -7.64
N PRO A 50 -34.57 19.94 -6.64
CA PRO A 50 -35.57 18.90 -6.42
C PRO A 50 -36.41 18.64 -7.65
N ALA A 51 -36.60 17.37 -8.00
CA ALA A 51 -37.49 16.92 -9.06
C ALA A 51 -38.10 15.57 -8.71
N ASN A 52 -39.25 15.27 -9.31
CA ASN A 52 -39.96 14.01 -9.10
C ASN A 52 -40.22 13.74 -7.60
N GLN A 53 -39.63 12.68 -7.03
CA GLN A 53 -39.76 12.30 -5.62
C GLN A 53 -38.60 12.81 -4.75
N THR A 54 -37.61 13.48 -5.35
CA THR A 54 -36.47 14.05 -4.61
C THR A 54 -36.89 15.31 -3.90
N THR A 55 -36.71 15.37 -2.58
CA THR A 55 -37.01 16.53 -1.74
C THR A 55 -35.85 17.52 -1.72
N LEU A 56 -36.11 18.75 -1.27
CA LEU A 56 -35.05 19.75 -1.05
C LEU A 56 -33.98 19.22 -0.08
N GLU A 57 -34.40 18.67 1.05
CA GLU A 57 -33.50 18.13 2.08
C GLU A 57 -32.54 17.05 1.52
N GLN A 58 -32.98 16.28 0.52
CA GLN A 58 -32.16 15.24 -0.10
C GLN A 58 -31.04 15.79 -1.00
N VAL A 59 -31.11 17.05 -1.44
CA VAL A 59 -30.10 17.69 -2.31
C VAL A 59 -29.45 18.91 -1.67
N ASP A 60 -29.74 19.21 -0.40
CA ASP A 60 -29.33 20.46 0.28
C ASP A 60 -27.97 20.38 0.99
N THR A 61 -27.11 19.46 0.55
CA THR A 61 -25.71 19.33 1.01
C THR A 61 -24.80 19.11 -0.18
N PHE A 62 -23.53 19.48 -0.06
CA PHE A 62 -22.58 19.39 -1.18
C PHE A 62 -22.36 17.95 -1.64
N VAL A 63 -22.27 17.01 -0.70
CA VAL A 63 -22.15 15.57 -1.01
C VAL A 63 -23.37 15.09 -1.81
N ALA A 64 -24.57 15.50 -1.40
CA ALA A 64 -25.79 15.15 -2.12
C ALA A 64 -25.86 15.81 -3.51
N GLN A 65 -25.48 17.08 -3.63
CA GLN A 65 -25.39 17.76 -4.93
C GLN A 65 -24.50 16.99 -5.91
N ILE A 66 -23.32 16.53 -5.48
CA ILE A 66 -22.43 15.74 -6.33
C ILE A 66 -23.07 14.39 -6.69
N GLN A 67 -23.62 13.67 -5.71
CA GLN A 67 -24.23 12.36 -5.94
C GLN A 67 -25.38 12.44 -6.95
N TYR A 68 -26.30 13.39 -6.77
CA TYR A 68 -27.43 13.58 -7.67
C TYR A 68 -27.00 14.15 -9.02
N ALA A 69 -25.99 15.04 -9.08
CA ALA A 69 -25.44 15.49 -10.36
C ALA A 69 -24.88 14.32 -11.17
N ALA A 70 -24.14 13.43 -10.51
CA ALA A 70 -23.56 12.26 -11.14
C ALA A 70 -24.65 11.31 -11.69
N ASN A 71 -25.69 11.05 -10.89
CA ASN A 71 -26.84 10.25 -11.32
C ASN A 71 -27.62 10.92 -12.46
N THR A 72 -27.78 12.24 -12.42
CA THR A 72 -28.51 13.02 -13.42
C THR A 72 -27.78 13.04 -14.77
N VAL A 73 -26.45 13.19 -14.77
CA VAL A 73 -25.63 13.07 -16.00
C VAL A 73 -25.72 11.66 -16.59
N ARG A 74 -25.70 10.62 -15.75
CA ARG A 74 -25.91 9.22 -16.17
C ARG A 74 -27.30 9.02 -16.79
N SER A 75 -28.34 9.54 -16.14
CA SER A 75 -29.73 9.49 -16.60
C SER A 75 -29.91 10.18 -17.95
N LEU A 76 -29.34 11.39 -18.11
CA LEU A 76 -29.29 12.10 -19.39
C LEU A 76 -28.60 11.28 -20.46
N THR A 77 -27.43 10.71 -20.16
CA THR A 77 -26.68 9.85 -21.10
C THR A 77 -27.55 8.70 -21.61
N HIS A 78 -28.27 8.03 -20.70
CA HIS A 78 -29.19 6.95 -21.07
C HIS A 78 -30.35 7.46 -21.94
N SER A 79 -30.96 8.59 -21.59
CA SER A 79 -32.03 9.20 -22.37
C SER A 79 -31.59 9.54 -23.80
N LEU A 80 -30.36 10.04 -23.98
CA LEU A 80 -29.82 10.35 -25.30
C LEU A 80 -29.55 9.08 -26.10
N ILE A 81 -28.98 8.03 -25.49
CA ILE A 81 -28.78 6.72 -26.14
C ILE A 81 -30.14 6.13 -26.58
N ALA A 82 -31.15 6.20 -25.71
CA ALA A 82 -32.50 5.75 -26.04
C ALA A 82 -33.15 6.57 -27.17
N ALA A 83 -32.77 7.85 -27.29
CA ALA A 83 -33.14 8.72 -28.41
C ALA A 83 -32.32 8.48 -29.69
N GLY A 84 -31.38 7.52 -29.69
CA GLY A 84 -30.60 7.12 -30.85
C GLY A 84 -29.21 7.74 -30.95
N TRP A 85 -28.74 8.45 -29.92
CA TRP A 85 -27.37 8.98 -29.91
C TRP A 85 -26.36 7.84 -29.87
N THR A 86 -25.36 7.97 -30.73
CA THR A 86 -24.25 7.04 -30.88
C THR A 86 -23.10 7.39 -29.94
N SER A 87 -22.14 6.47 -29.81
CA SER A 87 -20.96 6.69 -28.98
C SER A 87 -20.12 7.90 -29.39
N VAL A 88 -20.01 8.17 -30.70
CA VAL A 88 -19.22 9.29 -31.23
C VAL A 88 -19.88 10.65 -31.02
N GLU A 89 -21.20 10.69 -30.78
CA GLU A 89 -21.92 11.92 -30.41
C GLU A 89 -21.78 12.22 -28.92
N LEU A 90 -21.51 11.20 -28.09
CA LEU A 90 -21.33 11.35 -26.65
C LEU A 90 -19.87 11.52 -26.24
N TRP A 91 -18.95 10.85 -26.95
CA TRP A 91 -17.53 10.77 -26.58
C TRP A 91 -16.59 11.00 -27.76
N ASN A 92 -15.63 11.89 -27.57
CA ASN A 92 -14.51 12.07 -28.49
C ASN A 92 -13.36 11.13 -28.08
N GLY A 93 -13.22 10.03 -28.82
CA GLY A 93 -12.20 9.00 -28.57
C GLY A 93 -10.76 9.48 -28.74
N GLU A 94 -10.51 10.44 -29.64
CA GLU A 94 -9.16 10.98 -29.86
C GLU A 94 -8.73 11.91 -28.72
N ALA A 95 -9.65 12.73 -28.24
CA ALA A 95 -9.41 13.70 -27.16
C ALA A 95 -9.61 13.13 -25.75
N GLY A 96 -10.15 11.90 -25.61
CA GLY A 96 -10.36 11.25 -24.32
C GLY A 96 -11.38 11.97 -23.43
N ARG A 97 -12.39 12.59 -24.03
CA ARG A 97 -13.38 13.42 -23.31
C ARG A 97 -14.76 13.38 -23.95
N TYR A 98 -15.76 13.91 -23.24
CA TYR A 98 -17.08 14.19 -23.81
C TYR A 98 -16.99 15.14 -25.00
N THR A 99 -17.84 14.92 -25.99
CA THR A 99 -17.96 15.83 -27.16
C THR A 99 -18.54 17.17 -26.74
N ASP A 100 -18.28 18.20 -27.54
CA ASP A 100 -18.85 19.53 -27.30
C ASP A 100 -20.39 19.49 -27.40
N GLN A 101 -20.94 18.65 -28.28
CA GLN A 101 -22.37 18.40 -28.42
C GLN A 101 -23.00 17.79 -27.16
N PHE A 102 -22.32 16.85 -26.50
CA PHE A 102 -22.83 16.28 -25.25
C PHE A 102 -22.71 17.26 -24.08
N ILE A 103 -21.64 18.07 -24.04
CA ILE A 103 -21.51 19.16 -23.07
C ILE A 103 -22.63 20.20 -23.27
N GLU A 104 -23.00 20.51 -24.52
CA GLU A 104 -24.16 21.35 -24.84
C GLU A 104 -25.47 20.78 -24.29
N ALA A 105 -25.70 19.47 -24.47
CA ALA A 105 -26.89 18.81 -23.93
C ALA A 105 -26.93 18.86 -22.39
N ILE A 106 -25.78 18.78 -21.71
CA ILE A 106 -25.69 18.95 -20.25
C ILE A 106 -25.99 20.41 -19.86
N ALA A 107 -25.42 21.38 -20.58
CA ALA A 107 -25.61 22.80 -20.31
C ALA A 107 -27.07 23.27 -20.51
N ALA A 108 -27.81 22.62 -21.41
CA ALA A 108 -29.23 22.87 -21.61
C ALA A 108 -30.12 22.52 -20.40
N GLY A 109 -29.57 21.82 -19.39
CA GLY A 109 -30.31 21.29 -18.26
C GLY A 109 -31.04 20.00 -18.61
N TYR A 110 -31.49 19.28 -17.57
CA TYR A 110 -32.15 17.99 -17.75
C TYR A 110 -33.12 17.68 -16.61
N THR A 111 -34.33 17.27 -16.96
CA THR A 111 -35.31 16.74 -16.02
C THR A 111 -35.38 15.22 -16.19
N ALA A 112 -34.91 14.48 -15.19
CA ALA A 112 -34.95 13.03 -15.21
C ALA A 112 -36.40 12.50 -15.28
N PRO A 113 -36.64 11.35 -15.96
CA PRO A 113 -37.96 10.74 -16.00
C PRO A 113 -38.43 10.31 -14.61
N LEU A 114 -39.75 10.29 -14.38
CA LEU A 114 -40.35 9.90 -13.09
C LEU A 114 -39.94 8.52 -12.59
N SER A 115 -39.48 7.64 -13.49
CA SER A 115 -38.99 6.30 -13.15
C SER A 115 -37.59 6.31 -12.50
N ASP A 116 -36.82 7.38 -12.67
CA ASP A 116 -35.48 7.51 -12.08
C ASP A 116 -35.54 8.34 -10.80
N GLN A 117 -35.65 7.64 -9.67
CA GLN A 117 -35.73 8.26 -8.35
C GLN A 117 -34.35 8.69 -7.80
N SER A 118 -33.27 8.28 -8.48
CA SER A 118 -31.89 8.56 -8.09
C SER A 118 -31.34 9.84 -8.73
N ALA A 119 -32.03 10.36 -9.75
CA ALA A 119 -31.69 11.56 -10.49
C ALA A 119 -32.66 12.71 -10.16
N ALA A 120 -32.17 13.94 -10.31
CA ALA A 120 -32.88 15.15 -9.96
C ALA A 120 -32.97 16.09 -11.18
N LEU A 121 -33.42 17.33 -10.99
CA LEU A 121 -33.37 18.35 -12.03
C LEU A 121 -31.96 18.94 -12.07
N LEU A 122 -31.35 18.93 -13.25
CA LEU A 122 -30.16 19.72 -13.55
C LEU A 122 -30.61 21.04 -14.19
N GLU A 123 -30.28 22.16 -13.54
CA GLU A 123 -30.55 23.49 -14.08
C GLU A 123 -29.68 23.79 -15.30
N ALA A 124 -30.21 24.59 -16.23
CA ALA A 124 -29.44 25.05 -17.38
C ALA A 124 -28.32 26.01 -16.95
N CYS A 125 -27.20 26.01 -17.67
CA CYS A 125 -26.06 26.90 -17.42
C CYS A 125 -25.41 27.37 -18.73
N ASP A 126 -24.41 28.25 -18.62
CA ASP A 126 -23.68 28.74 -19.79
C ASP A 126 -22.82 27.64 -20.42
N GLN A 127 -23.16 27.26 -21.66
CA GLN A 127 -22.46 26.21 -22.42
C GLN A 127 -20.97 26.49 -22.60
N THR A 128 -20.61 27.74 -22.90
CA THR A 128 -19.21 28.10 -23.20
C THR A 128 -18.36 28.01 -21.94
N ALA A 129 -18.89 28.50 -20.82
CA ALA A 129 -18.26 28.40 -19.51
C ALA A 129 -18.12 26.93 -19.07
N LEU A 130 -19.15 26.10 -19.29
CA LEU A 130 -19.11 24.68 -18.94
C LEU A 130 -18.04 23.92 -19.74
N LEU A 131 -17.99 24.15 -21.05
CA LEU A 131 -16.98 23.53 -21.91
C LEU A 131 -15.56 23.96 -21.53
N GLN A 132 -15.37 25.23 -21.20
CA GLN A 132 -14.09 25.76 -20.76
C GLN A 132 -13.65 25.14 -19.42
N ALA A 133 -14.53 25.16 -18.41
CA ALA A 133 -14.27 24.58 -17.09
C ALA A 133 -13.95 23.08 -17.18
N TYR A 134 -14.72 22.34 -18.00
CA TYR A 134 -14.49 20.92 -18.28
C TYR A 134 -13.11 20.66 -18.91
N SER A 135 -12.74 21.46 -19.90
CA SER A 135 -11.47 21.34 -20.60
C SER A 135 -10.28 21.70 -19.70
N ASP A 136 -10.45 22.64 -18.78
CA ASP A 136 -9.37 23.07 -17.89
C ASP A 136 -9.10 22.05 -16.76
N ASP A 137 -10.14 21.46 -16.15
CA ASP A 137 -9.94 20.37 -15.17
C ASP A 137 -9.26 19.15 -15.84
N LEU A 138 -9.67 18.79 -17.05
CA LEU A 138 -9.03 17.69 -17.79
C LEU A 138 -7.53 17.95 -18.06
N LYS A 139 -7.14 19.20 -18.39
CA LYS A 139 -5.73 19.55 -18.58
C LYS A 139 -4.92 19.42 -17.29
N VAL A 140 -5.51 19.80 -16.15
CA VAL A 140 -4.86 19.66 -14.84
C VAL A 140 -4.60 18.18 -14.55
N ASP A 141 -5.59 17.31 -14.72
CA ASP A 141 -5.43 15.87 -14.54
C ASP A 141 -4.35 15.30 -15.50
N ALA A 142 -4.39 15.71 -16.77
CA ALA A 142 -3.46 15.26 -17.79
C ALA A 142 -2.00 15.63 -17.48
N GLN A 143 -1.78 16.83 -16.95
CA GLN A 143 -0.45 17.29 -16.54
C GLN A 143 0.07 16.54 -15.33
N ILE A 144 -0.77 16.36 -14.30
CA ILE A 144 -0.40 15.64 -13.07
C ILE A 144 -0.05 14.19 -13.37
N ALA A 145 -0.87 13.52 -14.18
CA ALA A 145 -0.70 12.10 -14.48
C ALA A 145 0.22 11.81 -15.68
N GLN A 146 0.74 12.85 -16.36
CA GLN A 146 1.57 12.72 -17.57
C GLN A 146 0.87 11.89 -18.66
N MET A 147 -0.41 12.20 -18.91
CA MET A 147 -1.22 11.45 -19.88
C MET A 147 -0.69 11.61 -21.32
N PRO A 148 -0.91 10.61 -22.20
CA PRO A 148 -0.58 10.70 -23.62
C PRO A 148 -1.29 11.86 -24.32
N LEU A 149 -0.70 12.37 -25.41
CA LEU A 149 -1.24 13.48 -26.19
C LEU A 149 -2.51 13.12 -26.98
N SER A 150 -2.76 11.83 -27.21
CA SER A 150 -3.94 11.32 -27.93
C SER A 150 -4.41 10.02 -27.28
N PHE A 151 -5.72 9.79 -27.31
CA PHE A 151 -6.39 8.63 -26.72
C PHE A 151 -6.95 7.66 -27.77
N SER A 152 -6.60 7.83 -29.05
CA SER A 152 -7.10 7.00 -30.15
C SER A 152 -6.76 5.51 -29.99
N TYR A 153 -5.72 5.17 -29.22
CA TYR A 153 -5.34 3.80 -28.90
C TYR A 153 -6.23 3.13 -27.84
N LEU A 154 -6.97 3.91 -27.03
CA LEU A 154 -7.48 3.46 -25.74
C LEU A 154 -8.51 2.33 -25.88
N ASP A 155 -9.47 2.46 -26.79
CA ASP A 155 -10.51 1.44 -26.98
C ASP A 155 -9.91 0.09 -27.43
N ALA A 156 -8.96 0.14 -28.35
CA ALA A 156 -8.26 -1.06 -28.82
C ALA A 156 -7.46 -1.72 -27.69
N ALA A 157 -6.78 -0.92 -26.86
CA ALA A 157 -6.02 -1.41 -25.72
C ALA A 157 -6.93 -2.02 -24.63
N LEU A 158 -8.07 -1.40 -24.34
CA LEU A 158 -9.06 -1.90 -23.39
C LEU A 158 -9.64 -3.25 -23.84
N LEU A 159 -9.98 -3.38 -25.12
CA LEU A 159 -10.50 -4.63 -25.68
C LEU A 159 -9.43 -5.73 -25.71
N ALA A 160 -8.20 -5.41 -26.11
CA ALA A 160 -7.09 -6.37 -26.08
C ALA A 160 -6.80 -6.86 -24.65
N PHE A 161 -6.87 -5.96 -23.66
CA PHE A 161 -6.75 -6.33 -22.26
C PHE A 161 -7.87 -7.28 -21.82
N LEU A 162 -9.13 -6.92 -22.15
CA LEU A 162 -10.34 -7.68 -21.83
C LEU A 162 -10.32 -9.10 -22.41
N GLU A 163 -9.87 -9.28 -23.65
CA GLU A 163 -9.79 -10.58 -24.34
C GLU A 163 -8.87 -11.58 -23.65
N ALA A 164 -7.82 -11.11 -22.97
CA ALA A 164 -6.86 -11.96 -22.27
C ALA A 164 -7.27 -12.29 -20.81
N LEU A 165 -8.31 -11.63 -20.27
CA LEU A 165 -8.76 -11.83 -18.89
C LEU A 165 -9.32 -13.23 -18.59
N PRO A 166 -10.10 -13.90 -19.47
CA PRO A 166 -10.62 -15.24 -19.16
C PRO A 166 -9.53 -16.26 -18.82
N TYR A 167 -8.35 -16.11 -19.44
CA TYR A 167 -7.18 -16.96 -19.24
C TYR A 167 -6.31 -16.55 -18.03
N SER A 168 -6.55 -15.35 -17.49
CA SER A 168 -5.76 -14.76 -16.40
C SER A 168 -6.58 -14.56 -15.11
N TYR A 169 -7.83 -15.03 -15.09
CA TYR A 169 -8.68 -14.97 -13.90
C TYR A 169 -8.40 -16.14 -12.96
N PHE A 170 -7.80 -15.86 -11.81
CA PHE A 170 -7.42 -16.81 -10.77
C PHE A 170 -8.25 -16.67 -9.50
N SER A 171 -9.39 -15.98 -9.57
CA SER A 171 -10.32 -15.83 -8.43
C SER A 171 -9.70 -15.13 -7.22
N LEU A 172 -8.69 -14.28 -7.44
CA LEU A 172 -8.08 -13.45 -6.41
C LEU A 172 -9.05 -12.32 -5.99
N PRO A 173 -9.01 -11.85 -4.73
CA PRO A 173 -9.97 -10.84 -4.25
C PRO A 173 -10.00 -9.56 -5.10
N HIS A 174 -8.85 -9.03 -5.49
CA HIS A 174 -8.79 -7.82 -6.33
C HIS A 174 -9.33 -8.05 -7.74
N GLN A 175 -9.10 -9.23 -8.33
CA GLN A 175 -9.67 -9.59 -9.64
C GLN A 175 -11.18 -9.73 -9.57
N ARG A 176 -11.70 -10.38 -8.52
CA ARG A 176 -13.15 -10.51 -8.29
C ARG A 176 -13.79 -9.14 -8.11
N HIS A 177 -13.19 -8.28 -7.29
CA HIS A 177 -13.64 -6.91 -7.11
C HIS A 177 -13.63 -6.13 -8.42
N ALA A 178 -12.57 -6.25 -9.23
CA ALA A 178 -12.48 -5.62 -10.54
C ALA A 178 -13.61 -6.07 -11.50
N LEU A 179 -13.94 -7.37 -11.52
CA LEU A 179 -15.04 -7.88 -12.34
C LEU A 179 -16.43 -7.50 -11.81
N LEU A 180 -16.60 -7.40 -10.48
CA LEU A 180 -17.84 -6.89 -9.89
C LEU A 180 -18.05 -5.41 -10.23
N GLU A 181 -17.00 -4.60 -10.15
CA GLU A 181 -17.03 -3.19 -10.58
C GLU A 181 -17.31 -3.06 -12.07
N LEU A 182 -16.74 -3.94 -12.90
CA LEU A 182 -17.08 -4.03 -14.31
C LEU A 182 -18.58 -4.28 -14.50
N VAL A 183 -19.16 -5.30 -13.84
CA VAL A 183 -20.61 -5.59 -13.93
C VAL A 183 -21.42 -4.37 -13.49
N ARG A 184 -21.09 -3.79 -12.34
CA ARG A 184 -21.80 -2.67 -11.74
C ARG A 184 -21.84 -1.48 -12.70
N LEU A 185 -20.70 -1.05 -13.22
CA LEU A 185 -20.61 0.10 -14.12
C LEU A 185 -21.18 -0.20 -15.51
N TRP A 186 -20.93 -1.40 -16.04
CA TRP A 186 -21.45 -1.82 -17.34
C TRP A 186 -22.99 -1.89 -17.35
N ARG A 187 -23.57 -2.22 -16.20
CA ARG A 187 -25.03 -2.30 -16.00
C ARG A 187 -25.60 -1.05 -15.33
N GLN A 188 -24.76 -0.03 -15.11
CA GLN A 188 -25.14 1.27 -14.57
C GLN A 188 -25.83 1.17 -13.19
N LEU A 189 -25.36 0.24 -12.35
CA LEU A 189 -25.86 0.00 -11.00
C LEU A 189 -25.13 0.89 -9.98
N ASP A 190 -25.81 1.20 -8.87
CA ASP A 190 -25.26 2.07 -7.83
C ASP A 190 -24.40 1.32 -6.82
N GLN A 191 -24.80 0.09 -6.46
CA GLN A 191 -24.17 -0.68 -5.39
C GLN A 191 -23.60 -2.02 -5.88
N HIS A 192 -22.68 -2.61 -5.10
CA HIS A 192 -22.10 -3.94 -5.41
C HIS A 192 -23.13 -5.05 -5.24
N GLU A 193 -24.00 -4.91 -4.25
CA GLU A 193 -25.08 -5.85 -3.94
C GLU A 193 -26.01 -6.01 -5.14
N ASP A 194 -26.32 -4.92 -5.84
CA ASP A 194 -27.13 -4.96 -7.06
C ASP A 194 -26.43 -5.73 -8.18
N ALA A 195 -25.10 -5.60 -8.30
CA ALA A 195 -24.32 -6.32 -9.29
C ALA A 195 -24.30 -7.83 -9.01
N ILE A 196 -24.23 -8.22 -7.73
CA ILE A 196 -24.32 -9.63 -7.30
C ILE A 196 -25.73 -10.17 -7.56
N ALA A 197 -26.77 -9.40 -7.21
CA ALA A 197 -28.16 -9.78 -7.44
C ALA A 197 -28.46 -9.98 -8.93
N LEU A 198 -27.92 -9.11 -9.81
CA LEU A 198 -28.08 -9.22 -11.26
C LEU A 198 -27.46 -10.51 -11.84
N LEU A 199 -26.42 -11.04 -11.20
CA LEU A 199 -25.78 -12.29 -11.60
C LEU A 199 -26.59 -13.55 -11.18
N ASP A 200 -27.79 -13.36 -10.64
CA ASP A 200 -28.73 -14.40 -10.19
C ASP A 200 -28.11 -15.33 -9.12
N ILE A 201 -27.37 -14.72 -8.20
CA ILE A 201 -26.75 -15.41 -7.07
C ILE A 201 -27.66 -15.20 -5.87
N GLU A 202 -28.55 -16.16 -5.61
CA GLU A 202 -29.35 -16.18 -4.38
C GLU A 202 -28.45 -16.06 -3.15
N LEU A 203 -28.54 -14.91 -2.47
CA LEU A 203 -27.97 -14.70 -1.15
C LEU A 203 -29.01 -15.25 -0.16
N ALA A 204 -28.80 -16.47 0.33
CA ALA A 204 -29.73 -17.12 1.26
C ALA A 204 -29.88 -16.34 2.59
N ASP A 205 -28.97 -15.41 2.89
CA ASP A 205 -28.99 -14.51 4.04
C ASP A 205 -28.11 -13.27 3.71
N PRO A 206 -28.49 -12.02 4.04
CA PRO A 206 -27.62 -10.85 3.92
C PRO A 206 -26.30 -10.96 4.69
N SER A 207 -26.22 -11.89 5.65
CA SER A 207 -25.01 -12.24 6.41
C SER A 207 -24.31 -13.52 5.91
N ALA A 208 -24.88 -14.23 4.92
CA ALA A 208 -24.24 -15.41 4.34
C ALA A 208 -23.06 -15.00 3.47
N ILE A 209 -21.95 -15.70 3.67
CA ILE A 209 -20.76 -15.60 2.82
C ILE A 209 -21.19 -16.02 1.40
N VAL A 210 -20.99 -15.13 0.43
CA VAL A 210 -21.21 -15.44 -0.99
C VAL A 210 -20.44 -16.73 -1.31
N ASP A 211 -21.10 -17.69 -1.96
CA ASP A 211 -20.39 -18.82 -2.54
C ASP A 211 -19.47 -18.30 -3.66
N ASP A 212 -18.21 -18.07 -3.28
CA ASP A 212 -17.14 -17.57 -4.13
C ASP A 212 -17.05 -18.34 -5.45
N ALA A 213 -17.31 -19.66 -5.46
CA ALA A 213 -17.24 -20.47 -6.66
C ALA A 213 -18.42 -20.19 -7.61
N LYS A 214 -19.64 -20.04 -7.07
CA LYS A 214 -20.83 -19.65 -7.86
C LYS A 214 -20.65 -18.25 -8.44
N LEU A 215 -20.16 -17.31 -7.65
CA LEU A 215 -19.86 -15.95 -8.09
C LEU A 215 -18.80 -15.92 -9.19
N ASP A 216 -17.67 -16.62 -8.99
CA ASP A 216 -16.61 -16.69 -9.99
C ASP A 216 -17.10 -17.27 -11.33
N SER A 217 -17.99 -18.27 -11.29
CA SER A 217 -18.62 -18.83 -12.49
C SER A 217 -19.54 -17.84 -13.20
N ALA A 218 -20.30 -17.04 -12.45
CA ALA A 218 -21.15 -15.99 -13.01
C ALA A 218 -20.33 -14.86 -13.64
N LEU A 219 -19.25 -14.42 -12.97
CA LEU A 219 -18.35 -13.39 -13.48
C LEU A 219 -17.64 -13.84 -14.77
N ARG A 220 -17.17 -15.09 -14.85
CA ARG A 220 -16.58 -15.65 -16.07
C ARG A 220 -17.57 -15.64 -17.24
N ARG A 221 -18.84 -15.99 -16.99
CA ARG A 221 -19.89 -15.93 -18.02
C ARG A 221 -20.15 -14.51 -18.47
N PHE A 222 -20.24 -13.56 -17.54
CA PHE A 222 -20.42 -12.15 -17.86
C PHE A 222 -19.28 -11.62 -18.71
N LEU A 223 -18.03 -11.93 -18.35
CA LEU A 223 -16.81 -11.48 -19.04
C LEU A 223 -16.82 -11.82 -20.54
N LEU A 224 -17.33 -13.00 -20.91
CA LEU A 224 -17.45 -13.44 -22.31
C LEU A 224 -18.45 -12.63 -23.13
N LEU A 225 -19.37 -11.91 -22.47
CA LEU A 225 -20.40 -11.09 -23.12
C LEU A 225 -19.98 -9.63 -23.29
N VAL A 226 -18.92 -9.19 -22.60
CA VAL A 226 -18.53 -7.77 -22.54
C VAL A 226 -17.97 -7.29 -23.88
N ALA A 227 -16.96 -7.98 -24.43
CA ALA A 227 -16.29 -7.52 -25.66
C ALA A 227 -17.26 -7.45 -26.87
N PRO A 228 -18.11 -8.46 -27.13
CA PRO A 228 -19.07 -8.38 -28.25
C PRO A 228 -20.15 -7.30 -28.09
N ALA A 229 -20.44 -6.88 -26.85
CA ALA A 229 -21.44 -5.86 -26.54
C ALA A 229 -20.85 -4.45 -26.38
N TYR A 230 -19.54 -4.30 -26.58
CA TYR A 230 -18.88 -3.00 -26.49
C TYR A 230 -19.27 -2.12 -27.68
N ALA A 231 -19.90 -0.99 -27.40
CA ALA A 231 -20.31 0.02 -28.38
C ALA A 231 -19.54 1.34 -28.21
N GLY A 232 -18.64 1.40 -27.21
CA GLY A 232 -17.90 2.60 -26.89
C GLY A 232 -18.77 3.68 -26.25
N TYR A 233 -19.75 3.32 -25.41
CA TYR A 233 -20.43 4.34 -24.61
C TYR A 233 -19.57 4.77 -23.41
N PRO A 234 -19.72 6.00 -22.90
CA PRO A 234 -18.88 6.50 -21.79
C PRO A 234 -18.83 5.56 -20.57
N HIS A 235 -19.98 5.07 -20.11
CA HIS A 235 -20.05 4.14 -18.98
C HIS A 235 -19.32 2.81 -19.24
N GLN A 236 -19.30 2.33 -20.50
CA GLN A 236 -18.56 1.12 -20.87
C GLN A 236 -17.04 1.36 -20.82
N ARG A 237 -16.57 2.54 -21.28
CA ARG A 237 -15.17 2.94 -21.15
C ARG A 237 -14.75 3.04 -19.70
N GLU A 238 -15.53 3.75 -18.88
CA GLU A 238 -15.23 3.89 -17.46
C GLU A 238 -15.26 2.53 -16.74
N ALA A 239 -16.17 1.62 -17.11
CA ALA A 239 -16.18 0.25 -16.59
C ALA A 239 -14.90 -0.53 -16.92
N LEU A 240 -14.42 -0.46 -18.16
CA LEU A 240 -13.19 -1.14 -18.59
C LEU A 240 -11.92 -0.48 -18.03
N LEU A 241 -11.91 0.84 -17.87
CA LEU A 241 -10.84 1.56 -17.19
C LEU A 241 -10.77 1.16 -15.72
N ARG A 242 -11.91 1.10 -15.04
CA ARG A 242 -12.01 0.67 -13.64
C ARG A 242 -11.58 -0.78 -13.46
N LEU A 243 -12.00 -1.66 -14.38
CA LEU A 243 -11.53 -3.04 -14.46
C LEU A 243 -10.01 -3.09 -14.55
N THR A 244 -9.41 -2.35 -15.50
CA THR A 244 -7.95 -2.32 -15.71
C THR A 244 -7.23 -1.81 -14.46
N GLN A 245 -7.71 -0.69 -13.89
CA GLN A 245 -7.16 -0.10 -12.68
C GLN A 245 -7.11 -1.11 -11.54
N LEU A 246 -8.24 -1.74 -11.22
CA LEU A 246 -8.33 -2.65 -10.08
C LEU A 246 -7.62 -3.97 -10.33
N TRP A 247 -7.68 -4.50 -11.55
CA TRP A 247 -7.00 -5.73 -11.93
C TRP A 247 -5.48 -5.59 -11.83
N GLN A 248 -4.95 -4.44 -12.26
CA GLN A 248 -3.52 -4.13 -12.21
C GLN A 248 -3.09 -3.46 -10.90
N GLN A 249 -4.03 -3.23 -9.97
CA GLN A 249 -3.80 -2.57 -8.68
C GLN A 249 -3.12 -1.20 -8.83
N LEU A 250 -3.61 -0.39 -9.76
CA LEU A 250 -3.12 0.96 -10.05
C LEU A 250 -3.83 1.99 -9.18
N ASP A 251 -3.09 3.04 -8.81
CA ASP A 251 -3.56 4.05 -7.85
C ASP A 251 -4.73 4.90 -8.38
N SER A 252 -4.82 5.11 -9.70
CA SER A 252 -5.85 5.98 -10.30
C SER A 252 -6.32 5.50 -11.68
N ARG A 253 -7.41 6.12 -12.14
CA ARG A 253 -7.94 5.97 -13.51
C ARG A 253 -6.89 6.40 -14.54
N GLU A 254 -6.23 7.53 -14.30
CA GLU A 254 -5.21 8.08 -15.20
C GLU A 254 -3.98 7.18 -15.27
N ALA A 255 -3.59 6.56 -14.14
CA ALA A 255 -2.55 5.54 -14.13
C ALA A 255 -2.91 4.33 -14.99
N ALA A 256 -4.20 3.92 -15.02
CA ALA A 256 -4.68 2.86 -15.92
C ALA A 256 -4.58 3.26 -17.40
N ILE A 257 -4.95 4.49 -17.75
CA ILE A 257 -4.79 5.03 -19.11
C ILE A 257 -3.32 5.00 -19.54
N VAL A 258 -2.43 5.50 -18.68
CA VAL A 258 -0.98 5.53 -18.94
C VAL A 258 -0.44 4.11 -19.09
N ALA A 259 -0.86 3.15 -18.24
CA ALA A 259 -0.46 1.75 -18.35
C ALA A 259 -0.88 1.12 -19.69
N LEU A 260 -2.08 1.44 -20.18
CA LEU A 260 -2.61 0.96 -21.46
C LEU A 260 -1.92 1.56 -22.70
N SER A 261 -1.11 2.62 -22.54
CA SER A 261 -0.32 3.18 -23.66
C SER A 261 0.80 2.23 -24.15
N LYS A 262 1.05 1.16 -23.39
CA LYS A 262 2.01 0.09 -23.70
C LYS A 262 1.28 -1.25 -23.71
N PRO A 263 1.83 -2.29 -24.38
CA PRO A 263 1.29 -3.64 -24.28
C PRO A 263 1.18 -4.07 -22.81
N LEU A 264 -0.05 -4.22 -22.32
CA LEU A 264 -0.35 -4.53 -20.94
C LEU A 264 -0.89 -5.96 -20.86
N SER A 265 -0.20 -6.83 -20.12
CA SER A 265 -0.66 -8.21 -19.91
C SER A 265 -1.53 -8.29 -18.65
N PRO A 266 -2.72 -8.93 -18.72
CA PRO A 266 -3.51 -9.23 -17.52
C PRO A 266 -2.95 -10.40 -16.70
N SER A 267 -1.91 -11.08 -17.20
CA SER A 267 -1.23 -12.14 -16.47
C SER A 267 -0.68 -11.61 -15.16
N LEU A 268 -0.74 -12.43 -14.11
CA LEU A 268 -0.17 -12.09 -12.82
C LEU A 268 1.30 -11.73 -12.96
N SER A 269 1.69 -10.57 -12.42
CA SER A 269 3.11 -10.28 -12.22
C SER A 269 3.62 -11.17 -11.08
N PHE A 270 4.84 -11.68 -11.18
CA PHE A 270 5.45 -12.47 -10.11
C PHE A 270 5.51 -11.71 -8.76
N ASN A 271 5.38 -10.38 -8.78
CA ASN A 271 5.30 -9.56 -7.56
C ASN A 271 4.07 -9.90 -6.72
N SER A 272 2.98 -10.39 -7.33
CA SER A 272 1.74 -10.69 -6.60
C SER A 272 1.85 -11.91 -5.69
N ILE A 273 2.85 -12.78 -5.88
CA ILE A 273 3.04 -14.01 -5.09
C ILE A 273 4.08 -13.89 -3.99
N ASP A 274 4.76 -12.74 -3.86
CA ASP A 274 5.84 -12.53 -2.88
C ASP A 274 5.40 -12.85 -1.45
N ALA A 275 4.16 -12.48 -1.08
CA ALA A 275 3.61 -12.78 0.24
C ALA A 275 3.46 -14.30 0.49
N ALA A 276 2.99 -15.07 -0.50
CA ALA A 276 2.88 -16.52 -0.39
C ALA A 276 4.25 -17.20 -0.40
N LEU A 277 5.18 -16.72 -1.23
CA LEU A 277 6.56 -17.20 -1.23
C LEU A 277 7.23 -17.02 0.14
N MET A 278 7.08 -15.83 0.75
CA MET A 278 7.57 -15.55 2.11
C MET A 278 6.88 -16.43 3.15
N ALA A 279 5.57 -16.65 3.03
CA ALA A 279 4.82 -17.50 3.96
C ALA A 279 5.34 -18.95 3.95
N VAL A 280 5.55 -19.50 2.74
CA VAL A 280 6.18 -20.82 2.57
C VAL A 280 7.52 -20.84 3.28
N VAL A 281 8.46 -19.94 2.94
CA VAL A 281 9.80 -19.92 3.53
C VAL A 281 9.81 -19.84 5.05
N GLN A 282 8.97 -18.98 5.64
CA GLN A 282 8.90 -18.83 7.09
C GLN A 282 8.36 -20.08 7.80
N SER A 283 7.54 -20.90 7.12
CA SER A 283 7.01 -22.15 7.66
C SER A 283 7.99 -23.33 7.57
N LEU A 284 8.95 -23.30 6.64
CA LEU A 284 9.85 -24.44 6.38
C LEU A 284 10.64 -24.90 7.61
N PRO A 285 11.25 -24.01 8.43
CA PRO A 285 12.03 -24.46 9.57
C PRO A 285 11.22 -25.21 10.63
N TYR A 286 9.90 -25.02 10.66
CA TYR A 286 8.99 -25.68 11.60
C TYR A 286 8.40 -26.99 11.05
N THR A 287 8.44 -27.18 9.73
CA THR A 287 7.88 -28.34 9.02
C THR A 287 8.95 -29.26 8.44
N TYR A 288 10.23 -28.93 8.65
CA TYR A 288 11.36 -29.75 8.23
C TYR A 288 11.53 -30.98 9.12
N GLU A 289 11.56 -32.16 8.48
CA GLU A 289 11.67 -33.47 9.12
C GLU A 289 12.97 -34.20 8.72
N GLY A 290 13.86 -33.55 7.97
CA GLY A 290 15.11 -34.15 7.51
C GLY A 290 14.96 -35.13 6.35
N ARG A 291 13.80 -35.16 5.68
CA ARG A 291 13.52 -36.05 4.56
C ARG A 291 14.34 -35.69 3.31
N GLY A 292 14.65 -36.68 2.47
CA GLY A 292 15.52 -36.52 1.30
C GLY A 292 14.98 -35.54 0.25
N ASP A 293 13.67 -35.55 0.03
CA ASP A 293 12.92 -34.62 -0.81
C ASP A 293 13.01 -33.17 -0.29
N GLN A 294 12.77 -32.97 1.01
CA GLN A 294 12.88 -31.66 1.67
C GLN A 294 14.30 -31.11 1.58
N ARG A 295 15.31 -31.95 1.85
CA ARG A 295 16.73 -31.57 1.73
C ARG A 295 17.07 -31.20 0.29
N ASN A 296 16.59 -31.96 -0.68
CA ASN A 296 16.80 -31.66 -2.10
C ASN A 296 16.18 -30.30 -2.49
N ALA A 297 14.95 -30.03 -2.04
CA ALA A 297 14.28 -28.76 -2.30
C ALA A 297 15.07 -27.56 -1.76
N LEU A 298 15.57 -27.66 -0.52
CA LEU A 298 16.38 -26.60 0.11
C LEU A 298 17.74 -26.42 -0.57
N VAL A 299 18.41 -27.51 -0.95
CA VAL A 299 19.69 -27.47 -1.67
C VAL A 299 19.52 -26.80 -3.03
N GLU A 300 18.49 -27.16 -3.80
CA GLU A 300 18.24 -26.54 -5.11
C GLU A 300 17.85 -25.07 -4.98
N ALA A 301 17.06 -24.72 -3.96
CA ALA A 301 16.74 -23.33 -3.66
C ALA A 301 17.99 -22.51 -3.35
N PHE A 302 18.89 -23.01 -2.50
CA PHE A 302 20.18 -22.39 -2.20
C PHE A 302 21.03 -22.25 -3.46
N ARG A 303 21.12 -23.30 -4.26
CA ARG A 303 21.89 -23.34 -5.52
C ARG A 303 21.44 -22.23 -6.47
N LEU A 304 20.13 -22.13 -6.72
CA LEU A 304 19.55 -21.13 -7.62
C LEU A 304 19.67 -19.71 -7.04
N TRP A 305 19.45 -19.58 -5.73
CA TRP A 305 19.64 -18.32 -5.02
C TRP A 305 21.06 -17.79 -5.16
N HIS A 306 22.07 -18.67 -5.07
CA HIS A 306 23.50 -18.32 -5.17
C HIS A 306 24.11 -18.48 -6.58
N GLN A 307 23.34 -18.91 -7.60
CA GLN A 307 23.81 -19.12 -8.98
C GLN A 307 24.94 -20.16 -9.07
N LEU A 308 24.88 -21.18 -8.22
CA LEU A 308 25.86 -22.24 -8.22
C LEU A 308 25.55 -23.21 -9.38
N GLU A 309 26.59 -23.62 -10.10
CA GLU A 309 26.45 -24.38 -11.34
C GLU A 309 26.07 -25.84 -11.10
N SER A 310 26.34 -26.38 -9.91
CA SER A 310 26.12 -27.79 -9.59
C SER A 310 25.76 -28.01 -8.13
N ARG A 311 25.21 -29.19 -7.84
CA ARG A 311 24.95 -29.64 -6.46
C ARG A 311 26.23 -29.76 -5.65
N SER A 312 27.33 -30.21 -6.26
CA SER A 312 28.64 -30.29 -5.59
C SER A 312 29.14 -28.90 -5.19
N ALA A 313 28.99 -27.89 -6.05
CA ALA A 313 29.32 -26.50 -5.71
C ALA A 313 28.47 -25.98 -4.53
N THR A 314 27.19 -26.34 -4.46
CA THR A 314 26.34 -26.01 -3.31
C THR A 314 26.82 -26.63 -2.01
N LEU A 315 27.22 -27.90 -2.02
CA LEU A 315 27.74 -28.56 -0.83
C LEU A 315 29.04 -27.90 -0.35
N ILE A 316 29.96 -27.58 -1.27
CA ILE A 316 31.21 -26.87 -0.96
C ILE A 316 30.93 -25.49 -0.35
N GLU A 317 30.02 -24.71 -0.92
CA GLU A 317 29.63 -23.38 -0.39
C GLU A 317 29.01 -23.48 1.01
N LEU A 318 28.30 -24.57 1.31
CA LEU A 318 27.74 -24.87 2.64
C LEU A 318 28.78 -25.48 3.60
N GLY A 319 30.04 -25.64 3.17
CA GLY A 319 31.13 -26.19 3.97
C GLY A 319 31.11 -27.70 4.13
N ILE A 320 30.59 -28.42 3.13
CA ILE A 320 30.40 -29.87 3.14
C ILE A 320 31.18 -30.51 2.00
N ASP A 321 31.96 -31.53 2.33
CA ASP A 321 32.71 -32.31 1.37
C ASP A 321 31.76 -33.22 0.55
N PRO A 322 31.62 -33.02 -0.77
CA PRO A 322 30.75 -33.83 -1.63
C PRO A 322 31.19 -35.30 -1.70
N ASP A 323 32.49 -35.57 -1.55
CA ASP A 323 33.07 -36.91 -1.75
C ASP A 323 32.60 -37.90 -0.68
N LEU A 324 32.16 -37.39 0.49
CA LEU A 324 31.59 -38.19 1.58
C LEU A 324 30.33 -38.97 1.16
N PHE A 325 29.62 -38.53 0.11
CA PHE A 325 28.40 -39.17 -0.38
C PHE A 325 28.61 -40.11 -1.57
N THR A 326 29.83 -40.20 -2.10
CA THR A 326 30.15 -40.99 -3.31
C THR A 326 31.10 -42.17 -3.07
N ILE A 327 31.63 -42.35 -1.85
CA ILE A 327 32.57 -43.44 -1.51
C ILE A 327 31.85 -44.80 -1.42
N GLU A 328 32.43 -45.84 -2.03
CA GLU A 328 31.87 -47.21 -2.10
C GLU A 328 31.73 -47.92 -0.73
N ALA A 329 32.46 -47.50 0.30
CA ALA A 329 32.38 -48.01 1.68
C ALA A 329 32.27 -46.85 2.69
N PRO A 330 31.09 -46.20 2.79
CA PRO A 330 30.96 -44.97 3.56
C PRO A 330 30.99 -45.23 5.06
N ASN A 331 31.75 -44.42 5.79
CA ASN A 331 31.62 -44.34 7.24
C ASN A 331 30.25 -43.72 7.58
N GLN A 332 29.30 -44.55 8.02
CA GLN A 332 27.93 -44.12 8.33
C GLN A 332 27.87 -42.97 9.34
N THR A 333 28.83 -42.89 10.27
CA THR A 333 28.90 -41.79 11.25
C THR A 333 29.32 -40.47 10.61
N ALA A 334 30.25 -40.50 9.64
CA ALA A 334 30.68 -39.33 8.90
C ALA A 334 29.57 -38.80 7.98
N ILE A 335 28.82 -39.68 7.32
CA ILE A 335 27.64 -39.30 6.53
C ILE A 335 26.56 -38.67 7.41
N ALA A 336 26.25 -39.28 8.57
CA ALA A 336 25.26 -38.73 9.48
C ALA A 336 25.64 -37.33 9.98
N HIS A 337 26.93 -37.12 10.30
CA HIS A 337 27.44 -35.81 10.70
C HIS A 337 27.34 -34.78 9.57
N ALA A 338 27.77 -35.15 8.35
CA ALA A 338 27.68 -34.27 7.18
C ALA A 338 26.22 -33.91 6.85
N ALA A 339 25.29 -34.86 6.96
CA ALA A 339 23.87 -34.62 6.77
C ALA A 339 23.30 -33.66 7.83
N ALA A 340 23.67 -33.82 9.10
CA ALA A 340 23.26 -32.90 10.17
C ALA A 340 23.80 -31.48 9.97
N GLN A 341 25.07 -31.36 9.53
CA GLN A 341 25.66 -30.06 9.19
C GLN A 341 24.95 -29.40 8.01
N LEU A 342 24.60 -30.17 6.97
CA LEU A 342 23.81 -29.70 5.83
C LEU A 342 22.45 -29.17 6.27
N ASP A 343 21.74 -29.95 7.08
CA ASP A 343 20.42 -29.58 7.58
C ASP A 343 20.49 -28.27 8.38
N GLN A 344 21.47 -28.13 9.26
CA GLN A 344 21.67 -26.91 10.04
C GLN A 344 21.94 -25.70 9.14
N ALA A 345 22.86 -25.82 8.18
CA ALA A 345 23.23 -24.72 7.29
C ALA A 345 22.05 -24.26 6.41
N LEU A 346 21.26 -25.20 5.88
CA LEU A 346 20.07 -24.92 5.08
C LEU A 346 18.97 -24.26 5.91
N LEU A 347 18.73 -24.74 7.13
CA LEU A 347 17.75 -24.14 8.04
C LEU A 347 18.14 -22.73 8.47
N ASP A 348 19.43 -22.49 8.73
CA ASP A 348 19.94 -21.16 9.05
C ASP A 348 19.84 -20.20 7.87
N PHE A 349 20.02 -20.69 6.64
CA PHE A 349 19.74 -19.91 5.43
C PHE A 349 18.24 -19.56 5.33
N MET A 350 17.33 -20.54 5.49
CA MET A 350 15.88 -20.30 5.44
C MET A 350 15.41 -19.28 6.48
N ARG A 351 15.94 -19.34 7.72
CA ARG A 351 15.62 -18.37 8.78
C ARG A 351 16.05 -16.95 8.43
N ARG A 352 17.16 -16.79 7.70
CA ARG A 352 17.70 -15.48 7.29
C ARG A 352 17.06 -14.95 6.01
N LEU A 353 16.55 -15.82 5.15
CA LEU A 353 16.04 -15.47 3.82
C LEU A 353 15.02 -14.32 3.83
N PRO A 354 14.03 -14.23 4.76
CA PRO A 354 13.10 -13.09 4.80
C PRO A 354 13.79 -11.72 4.91
N THR A 355 14.95 -11.65 5.58
CA THR A 355 15.72 -10.41 5.73
C THR A 355 16.60 -10.09 4.51
N LEU A 356 16.94 -11.12 3.74
CA LEU A 356 17.80 -11.05 2.54
C LEU A 356 17.00 -10.85 1.26
N TYR A 357 15.70 -11.13 1.28
CA TYR A 357 14.83 -11.02 0.12
C TYR A 357 14.75 -9.57 -0.39
N ARG A 358 14.92 -9.40 -1.70
CA ARG A 358 14.86 -8.12 -2.41
C ARG A 358 13.91 -8.17 -3.61
N ALA A 359 13.13 -9.23 -3.72
CA ALA A 359 12.11 -9.39 -4.75
C ALA A 359 12.68 -9.24 -6.18
N THR A 360 13.85 -9.83 -6.41
CA THR A 360 14.43 -9.94 -7.75
C THR A 360 13.88 -11.18 -8.46
N ASP A 361 13.79 -11.17 -9.79
CA ASP A 361 13.25 -12.29 -10.56
C ASP A 361 13.99 -13.61 -10.28
N ARG A 362 15.30 -13.53 -10.07
CA ARG A 362 16.13 -14.67 -9.66
C ARG A 362 15.72 -15.24 -8.30
N GLN A 363 15.52 -14.38 -7.31
CA GLN A 363 15.09 -14.81 -5.97
C GLN A 363 13.69 -15.43 -6.03
N ARG A 364 12.79 -14.86 -6.85
CA ARG A 364 11.46 -15.42 -7.10
C ARG A 364 11.52 -16.78 -7.76
N ASP A 365 12.32 -16.97 -8.81
CA ASP A 365 12.46 -18.28 -9.45
C ASP A 365 12.99 -19.31 -8.46
N ALA A 366 14.05 -18.99 -7.71
CA ALA A 366 14.61 -19.88 -6.70
C ALA A 366 13.55 -20.32 -5.66
N MET A 367 12.72 -19.38 -5.21
CA MET A 367 11.65 -19.66 -4.24
C MET A 367 10.44 -20.38 -4.87
N LEU A 368 10.09 -20.09 -6.12
CA LEU A 368 9.06 -20.83 -6.85
C LEU A 368 9.47 -22.30 -7.00
N ARG A 369 10.73 -22.55 -7.35
CA ARG A 369 11.29 -23.91 -7.43
C ARG A 369 11.38 -24.58 -6.08
N LEU A 370 11.70 -23.83 -5.02
CA LEU A 370 11.61 -24.33 -3.65
C LEU A 370 10.20 -24.82 -3.35
N THR A 371 9.16 -24.02 -3.60
CA THR A 371 7.77 -24.42 -3.39
C THR A 371 7.40 -25.62 -4.26
N GLN A 372 7.83 -25.65 -5.52
CA GLN A 372 7.59 -26.78 -6.42
C GLN A 372 8.14 -28.08 -5.84
N PHE A 373 9.42 -28.12 -5.49
CA PHE A 373 10.06 -29.33 -4.97
C PHE A 373 9.55 -29.69 -3.57
N TRP A 374 9.35 -28.70 -2.70
CA TRP A 374 8.87 -28.93 -1.34
C TRP A 374 7.47 -29.54 -1.29
N ARG A 375 6.60 -29.14 -2.22
CA ARG A 375 5.23 -29.67 -2.35
C ARG A 375 5.12 -30.84 -3.34
N SER A 376 6.24 -31.34 -3.86
CA SER A 376 6.28 -32.44 -4.84
C SER A 376 5.43 -32.17 -6.09
N LEU A 377 5.42 -30.92 -6.56
CA LEU A 377 4.65 -30.49 -7.73
C LEU A 377 5.43 -30.77 -9.01
N SER A 378 4.74 -31.24 -10.05
CA SER A 378 5.38 -31.71 -11.28
C SER A 378 5.87 -30.56 -12.15
N THR A 379 5.21 -29.39 -12.10
CA THR A 379 5.56 -28.25 -12.95
C THR A 379 5.60 -26.92 -12.20
N PRO A 380 6.33 -25.92 -12.70
CA PRO A 380 6.32 -24.57 -12.14
C PRO A 380 4.93 -23.92 -12.12
N GLU A 381 4.08 -24.22 -13.11
CA GLU A 381 2.71 -23.70 -13.19
C GLU A 381 1.85 -24.25 -12.05
N GLN A 382 2.02 -25.52 -11.68
CA GLN A 382 1.36 -26.09 -10.50
C GLN A 382 1.84 -25.41 -9.21
N ALA A 383 3.13 -25.09 -9.11
CA ALA A 383 3.68 -24.35 -7.96
C ALA A 383 3.11 -22.93 -7.88
N LEU A 384 3.04 -22.23 -9.01
CA LEU A 384 2.40 -20.92 -9.10
C LEU A 384 0.93 -21.00 -8.66
N GLN A 385 0.15 -21.95 -9.21
CA GLN A 385 -1.26 -22.13 -8.82
C GLN A 385 -1.40 -22.44 -7.33
N SER A 386 -0.49 -23.24 -6.77
CA SER A 386 -0.47 -23.55 -5.34
C SER A 386 -0.22 -22.31 -4.48
N LEU A 387 0.70 -21.42 -4.89
CA LEU A 387 0.94 -20.15 -4.22
C LEU A 387 -0.23 -19.17 -4.34
N LEU A 388 -0.93 -19.16 -5.47
CA LEU A 388 -2.14 -18.35 -5.64
C LEU A 388 -3.27 -18.80 -4.72
N ASN A 389 -3.39 -20.11 -4.50
CA ASN A 389 -4.32 -20.65 -3.53
C ASN A 389 -3.95 -20.23 -2.09
N ASP A 390 -2.65 -20.24 -1.75
CA ASP A 390 -2.19 -19.75 -0.44
C ASP A 390 -2.52 -18.26 -0.25
N LEU A 391 -2.30 -17.41 -1.26
CA LEU A 391 -2.69 -16.01 -1.21
C LEU A 391 -4.19 -15.84 -0.96
N LYS A 392 -5.01 -16.61 -1.68
CA LYS A 392 -6.47 -16.57 -1.51
C LYS A 392 -6.84 -16.92 -0.06
N GLN A 393 -6.28 -18.00 0.48
CA GLN A 393 -6.51 -18.40 1.86
C GLN A 393 -6.08 -17.31 2.85
N MET A 394 -4.84 -16.83 2.74
CA MET A 394 -4.27 -15.78 3.60
C MET A 394 -5.11 -14.50 3.61
N SER A 395 -5.71 -14.12 2.48
CA SER A 395 -6.53 -12.91 2.39
C SER A 395 -7.85 -12.98 3.18
N THR A 396 -8.31 -14.19 3.49
CA THR A 396 -9.58 -14.44 4.20
C THR A 396 -9.39 -15.06 5.59
N ALA A 397 -8.17 -15.50 5.90
CA ALA A 397 -7.83 -16.17 7.14
C ALA A 397 -7.99 -15.25 8.36
N ARG A 398 -8.42 -15.82 9.49
CA ARG A 398 -8.44 -15.09 10.77
C ARG A 398 -7.01 -14.95 11.26
N ARG A 399 -6.68 -13.82 11.90
CA ARG A 399 -5.30 -13.45 12.28
C ARG A 399 -4.53 -14.50 13.09
N ASP A 400 -5.22 -15.38 13.81
CA ASP A 400 -4.61 -16.37 14.69
C ASP A 400 -4.66 -17.81 14.14
N THR A 401 -5.00 -18.01 12.86
CA THR A 401 -5.02 -19.34 12.24
C THR A 401 -3.74 -19.64 11.46
N PRO A 402 -3.40 -20.93 11.25
CA PRO A 402 -2.21 -21.33 10.47
C PRO A 402 -2.19 -20.80 9.03
N GLU A 403 -3.37 -20.54 8.46
CA GLU A 403 -3.53 -20.02 7.10
C GLU A 403 -3.33 -18.50 7.02
N ALA A 404 -3.19 -17.79 8.15
CA ALA A 404 -2.92 -16.37 8.15
C ALA A 404 -1.47 -16.08 7.72
N PRO A 405 -1.19 -14.90 7.14
CA PRO A 405 0.17 -14.47 6.88
C PRO A 405 1.04 -14.58 8.14
N PRO A 406 2.22 -15.23 8.08
CA PRO A 406 3.05 -15.36 9.27
C PRO A 406 3.55 -13.99 9.73
N LYS A 407 3.77 -13.87 11.04
CA LYS A 407 4.25 -12.63 11.64
C LYS A 407 5.63 -12.29 11.07
N PRO A 408 5.89 -11.03 10.68
CA PRO A 408 7.21 -10.62 10.20
C PRO A 408 8.31 -11.00 11.21
N VAL A 409 9.37 -11.63 10.72
CA VAL A 409 10.52 -11.99 11.55
C VAL A 409 11.35 -10.72 11.82
N PRO A 410 11.60 -10.35 13.08
CA PRO A 410 12.44 -9.20 13.40
C PRO A 410 13.85 -9.41 12.84
N ILE A 411 14.44 -8.34 12.29
CA ILE A 411 15.86 -8.34 11.95
C ILE A 411 16.62 -8.55 13.25
N THR A 412 17.30 -9.69 13.41
CA THR A 412 18.19 -9.90 14.54
C THR A 412 19.44 -9.07 14.29
N PRO A 413 19.74 -8.04 15.10
CA PRO A 413 20.95 -7.26 14.90
C PRO A 413 22.17 -8.17 15.08
N SER A 414 23.24 -7.89 14.34
CA SER A 414 24.52 -8.55 14.54
C SER A 414 24.95 -8.49 16.01
N ALA A 415 25.80 -9.42 16.44
CA ALA A 415 26.35 -9.38 17.79
C ALA A 415 27.02 -8.01 18.04
N ARG A 416 26.74 -7.44 19.21
CA ARG A 416 27.36 -6.20 19.66
C ARG A 416 28.88 -6.39 19.73
N PRO A 417 29.69 -5.46 19.20
CA PRO A 417 31.14 -5.49 19.40
C PRO A 417 31.51 -5.17 20.86
N ASP A 418 32.64 -5.70 21.31
CA ASP A 418 33.17 -5.41 22.66
C ASP A 418 33.45 -3.92 22.87
N ARG A 419 33.78 -3.21 21.79
CA ARG A 419 34.01 -1.76 21.78
C ARG A 419 33.36 -1.09 20.57
N TRP A 420 32.63 -0.02 20.83
CA TRP A 420 32.09 0.86 19.79
C TRP A 420 33.16 1.79 19.24
N THR A 421 33.17 1.94 17.93
CA THR A 421 33.98 2.91 17.17
C THR A 421 33.06 3.58 16.14
N PRO A 422 33.45 4.74 15.57
CA PRO A 422 32.65 5.37 14.51
C PRO A 422 32.27 4.42 13.36
N ASP A 423 33.12 3.44 13.04
CA ASP A 423 32.93 2.51 11.93
C ASP A 423 32.18 1.21 12.32
N THR A 424 31.95 0.96 13.61
CA THR A 424 31.32 -0.27 14.10
C THR A 424 29.93 -0.06 14.67
N LEU A 425 29.35 1.13 14.52
CA LEU A 425 28.04 1.45 15.06
C LEU A 425 26.94 0.60 14.40
N GLN A 426 26.10 -0.01 15.24
CA GLN A 426 24.93 -0.77 14.80
C GLN A 426 23.69 -0.06 15.33
N LEU A 427 22.88 0.53 14.45
CA LEU A 427 21.77 1.43 14.83
C LEU A 427 20.82 0.81 15.86
N TYR A 428 20.44 -0.45 15.69
CA TYR A 428 19.47 -1.12 16.55
C TYR A 428 20.09 -1.85 17.75
N ALA A 429 21.41 -1.81 17.90
CA ALA A 429 22.08 -2.41 19.04
C ALA A 429 22.05 -1.47 20.25
N ALA A 430 21.91 -2.05 21.44
CA ALA A 430 22.00 -1.31 22.69
C ALA A 430 23.41 -0.73 22.88
N ILE A 431 23.51 0.55 23.24
CA ILE A 431 24.78 1.27 23.45
C ILE A 431 25.53 0.67 24.65
N VAL A 432 24.82 0.22 25.69
CA VAL A 432 25.37 -0.44 26.90
C VAL A 432 24.82 -1.86 27.05
N PRO A 433 25.59 -2.81 27.62
CA PRO A 433 25.14 -4.20 27.73
C PRO A 433 23.84 -4.30 28.51
N ASN A 434 22.86 -5.06 28.00
CA ASN A 434 21.51 -5.16 28.54
C ASN A 434 20.78 -3.80 28.71
N GLY A 435 21.25 -2.76 28.01
CA GLY A 435 20.64 -1.43 28.04
C GLY A 435 19.44 -1.32 27.11
N SER A 436 18.61 -0.31 27.36
CA SER A 436 17.42 -0.01 26.55
C SER A 436 17.65 1.06 25.49
N PHE A 437 18.77 1.79 25.57
CA PHE A 437 19.10 2.87 24.64
C PHE A 437 19.95 2.38 23.48
N THR A 438 19.60 2.79 22.26
CA THR A 438 20.18 2.31 21.00
C THR A 438 20.96 3.41 20.26
N TRP A 439 21.84 3.00 19.34
CA TRP A 439 22.55 3.96 18.49
C TRP A 439 21.61 4.73 17.56
N ALA A 440 20.48 4.17 17.17
CA ALA A 440 19.45 4.87 16.40
C ALA A 440 18.92 6.09 17.17
N GLU A 441 18.66 5.94 18.47
CA GLU A 441 18.22 7.06 19.31
C GLU A 441 19.33 8.09 19.51
N ALA A 442 20.57 7.65 19.70
CA ALA A 442 21.70 8.56 19.90
C ALA A 442 22.06 9.37 18.64
N THR A 443 21.84 8.81 17.45
CA THR A 443 22.31 9.35 16.15
C THR A 443 21.18 9.81 15.23
N ALA A 444 19.97 9.98 15.76
CA ALA A 444 18.77 10.33 14.99
C ALA A 444 18.54 9.40 13.78
N GLY A 445 18.57 8.09 14.01
CA GLY A 445 18.39 7.07 12.99
C GLY A 445 19.59 6.90 12.04
N GLY A 446 20.78 7.34 12.45
CA GLY A 446 21.99 7.31 11.62
C GLY A 446 22.25 8.57 10.81
N LEU A 447 21.41 9.60 10.94
CA LEU A 447 21.61 10.90 10.29
C LEU A 447 22.77 11.70 10.90
N GLN A 448 23.13 11.40 12.15
CA GLN A 448 24.15 12.13 12.91
C GLN A 448 25.20 11.14 13.43
N ILE A 449 26.12 10.76 12.57
CA ILE A 449 27.19 9.82 12.92
C ILE A 449 28.29 10.56 13.70
N PRO A 450 28.69 10.06 14.89
CA PRO A 450 29.81 10.60 15.65
C PRO A 450 31.11 10.61 14.81
N PRO A 451 31.77 11.76 14.64
CA PRO A 451 32.90 11.90 13.73
C PRO A 451 34.21 11.34 14.30
N ASN A 452 34.25 11.06 15.60
CA ASN A 452 35.46 10.57 16.26
C ASN A 452 35.13 9.76 17.52
N GLN A 453 36.14 9.04 18.00
CA GLN A 453 36.02 8.16 19.16
C GLN A 453 35.65 8.90 20.45
N ALA A 454 36.08 10.16 20.63
CA ALA A 454 35.78 10.91 21.85
C ALA A 454 34.27 11.19 21.99
N THR A 455 33.58 11.47 20.88
CA THR A 455 32.12 11.59 20.84
C THR A 455 31.44 10.24 21.10
N VAL A 456 31.94 9.14 20.51
CA VAL A 456 31.42 7.78 20.77
C VAL A 456 31.53 7.44 22.26
N ASP A 457 32.69 7.65 22.87
CA ASP A 457 32.93 7.38 24.30
C ASP A 457 32.06 8.27 25.21
N ALA A 458 31.77 9.50 24.78
CA ALA A 458 30.87 10.42 25.47
C ALA A 458 29.41 9.94 25.45
N ILE A 459 28.93 9.46 24.31
CA ILE A 459 27.60 8.85 24.17
C ILE A 459 27.51 7.60 25.04
N VAL A 460 28.51 6.72 25.00
CA VAL A 460 28.55 5.49 25.82
C VAL A 460 28.50 5.82 27.31
N ARG A 461 29.27 6.82 27.77
CA ARG A 461 29.25 7.28 29.17
C ARG A 461 27.87 7.81 29.56
N LEU A 462 27.27 8.65 28.73
CA LEU A 462 25.94 9.19 29.01
C LEU A 462 24.88 8.07 29.01
N ALA A 463 24.98 7.11 28.08
CA ALA A 463 24.09 5.95 28.01
C ALA A 463 24.13 5.12 29.31
N GLN A 464 25.30 4.95 29.92
CA GLN A 464 25.43 4.28 31.22
C GLN A 464 24.72 5.05 32.34
N LEU A 465 24.82 6.37 32.36
CA LEU A 465 24.20 7.21 33.38
C LEU A 465 22.68 7.28 33.23
N ILE A 466 22.19 7.45 32.00
CA ILE A 466 20.75 7.52 31.75
C ILE A 466 20.07 6.14 31.88
N GLN A 467 20.79 5.04 31.64
CA GLN A 467 20.28 3.71 31.97
C GLN A 467 19.97 3.59 33.46
N GLN A 468 20.85 4.08 34.35
CA GLN A 468 20.57 4.10 35.79
C GLN A 468 19.34 4.95 36.14
N ALA A 469 19.10 6.05 35.41
CA ALA A 469 17.89 6.86 35.57
C ALA A 469 16.64 6.11 35.18
N ARG A 470 16.66 5.45 34.03
CA ARG A 470 15.57 4.60 33.55
C ARG A 470 15.27 3.48 34.54
N ASP A 471 16.30 2.79 35.01
CA ASP A 471 16.16 1.65 35.93
C ASP A 471 15.54 2.08 37.27
N ARG A 472 15.97 3.23 37.81
CA ARG A 472 15.41 3.79 39.06
C ARG A 472 13.99 4.30 38.89
N LEU A 473 13.68 4.89 37.74
CA LEU A 473 12.33 5.40 37.44
C LEU A 473 11.35 4.24 37.17
N GLY A 474 11.85 3.09 36.70
CA GLY A 474 11.05 1.93 36.33
C GLY A 474 10.16 2.17 35.12
N ARG A 475 10.48 3.16 34.29
CA ARG A 475 9.67 3.61 33.15
C ARG A 475 10.51 3.90 31.91
N PRO A 476 9.95 3.72 30.69
CA PRO A 476 10.63 4.12 29.47
C PRO A 476 10.91 5.62 29.40
N LEU A 477 12.12 5.95 28.99
CA LEU A 477 12.52 7.31 28.63
C LEU A 477 12.58 7.42 27.10
N HIS A 478 11.89 8.42 26.54
CA HIS A 478 11.79 8.65 25.10
C HIS A 478 12.75 9.78 24.70
N VAL A 479 13.75 9.45 23.88
CA VAL A 479 14.79 10.38 23.43
C VAL A 479 14.22 11.32 22.36
N THR A 480 14.36 12.63 22.55
CA THR A 480 14.04 13.63 21.51
C THR A 480 15.30 14.10 20.79
N HIS A 481 16.38 14.34 21.55
CA HIS A 481 17.66 14.83 21.03
C HIS A 481 18.81 14.30 21.85
N TRP A 482 19.85 13.80 21.18
CA TRP A 482 21.06 13.30 21.85
C TRP A 482 22.32 13.87 21.20
N TYR A 483 22.95 13.18 20.25
CA TYR A 483 24.09 13.74 19.52
C TYR A 483 23.60 14.59 18.35
N LEU A 484 24.16 15.78 18.16
CA LEU A 484 23.86 16.67 17.02
C LEU A 484 25.16 17.06 16.32
N THR A 485 25.18 17.15 14.99
CA THR A 485 26.33 17.65 14.25
C THR A 485 26.31 19.18 14.17
N ALA A 486 27.49 19.79 13.98
CA ALA A 486 27.64 21.25 13.86
C ALA A 486 26.71 21.87 12.79
N ALA A 487 26.52 21.18 11.66
CA ALA A 487 25.65 21.63 10.56
C ALA A 487 24.16 21.63 10.93
N SER A 488 23.68 20.62 11.69
CA SER A 488 22.27 20.54 12.12
C SER A 488 21.86 21.61 13.13
N ASN A 489 22.84 22.30 13.74
CA ASN A 489 22.61 23.30 14.78
C ASN A 489 22.49 24.74 14.23
N VAL A 490 22.72 24.93 12.92
CA VAL A 490 22.58 26.25 12.27
C VAL A 490 21.10 26.54 11.94
N GLU A 491 20.28 25.52 11.74
CA GLU A 491 18.84 25.67 11.44
C GLU A 491 17.92 25.60 12.67
N ARG A 492 18.43 25.14 13.83
CA ARG A 492 17.66 25.02 15.08
C ARG A 492 18.16 26.03 16.11
N THR A 493 17.27 26.95 16.47
CA THR A 493 17.32 28.04 17.46
C THR A 493 18.37 27.98 18.59
N ALA A 494 18.78 29.16 19.05
CA ALA A 494 19.80 29.47 20.07
C ALA A 494 19.69 28.79 21.47
N SER A 495 18.79 27.82 21.68
CA SER A 495 18.53 27.14 22.95
C SER A 495 19.18 25.75 23.08
N VAL A 496 19.75 25.18 22.01
CA VAL A 496 20.35 23.83 22.06
C VAL A 496 21.73 23.89 22.71
N SER A 497 21.90 23.18 23.83
CA SER A 497 23.16 23.09 24.57
C SER A 497 24.30 22.62 23.65
N ARG A 498 25.43 23.34 23.67
CA ARG A 498 26.65 22.98 22.91
C ARG A 498 27.16 21.56 23.22
N ARG A 499 26.68 20.96 24.31
CA ARG A 499 27.02 19.61 24.76
C ARG A 499 26.41 18.49 23.93
N HIS A 500 25.32 18.75 23.20
CA HIS A 500 24.80 17.79 22.22
C HIS A 500 25.83 17.48 21.13
N HIS A 501 26.71 18.43 20.76
CA HIS A 501 27.85 18.21 19.84
C HIS A 501 28.97 17.35 20.43
N LEU A 502 29.02 17.24 21.76
CA LEU A 502 29.98 16.37 22.43
C LEU A 502 29.42 14.95 22.58
N GLY A 503 28.13 14.74 22.32
CA GLY A 503 27.44 13.47 22.52
C GLY A 503 27.11 13.18 23.98
N ASP A 504 27.34 14.14 24.89
CA ASP A 504 27.18 13.95 26.33
C ASP A 504 25.99 14.68 26.95
N ALA A 505 25.05 15.12 26.12
CA ALA A 505 23.76 15.67 26.52
C ALA A 505 22.59 14.91 25.89
N LEU A 506 21.47 14.89 26.61
CA LEU A 506 20.24 14.22 26.22
C LEU A 506 19.04 15.08 26.60
N THR A 507 18.09 15.22 25.68
CA THR A 507 16.75 15.72 25.94
C THR A 507 15.77 14.57 25.72
N PHE A 508 14.88 14.38 26.68
CA PHE A 508 13.95 13.25 26.70
C PHE A 508 12.66 13.60 27.45
N TYR A 509 11.64 12.77 27.29
CA TYR A 509 10.43 12.79 28.10
C TYR A 509 10.10 11.39 28.63
N CYS A 510 9.21 11.32 29.62
CA CYS A 510 8.63 10.08 30.12
C CYS A 510 7.11 10.22 30.09
N GLU A 511 6.40 9.28 29.49
CA GLU A 511 4.95 9.34 29.43
C GLU A 511 4.32 9.38 30.84
N GLY A 512 3.38 10.31 31.01
CA GLY A 512 2.68 10.52 32.27
C GLY A 512 3.50 11.22 33.36
N ILE A 513 4.70 11.74 33.07
CA ILE A 513 5.54 12.48 34.02
C ILE A 513 6.00 13.79 33.39
N THR A 514 5.85 14.90 34.12
CA THR A 514 6.30 16.21 33.64
C THR A 514 7.83 16.34 33.74
N GLY A 515 8.41 17.23 32.92
CA GLY A 515 9.84 17.56 32.97
C GLY A 515 10.27 18.04 34.36
N ALA A 516 9.41 18.79 35.07
CA ALA A 516 9.67 19.21 36.44
C ALA A 516 9.69 18.03 37.43
N GLN A 517 8.77 17.07 37.30
CA GLN A 517 8.78 15.84 38.11
C GLN A 517 10.04 14.99 37.86
N LEU A 518 10.45 14.84 36.59
CA LEU A 518 11.71 14.20 36.24
C LEU A 518 12.90 14.94 36.84
N TYR A 519 12.92 16.27 36.74
CA TYR A 519 13.96 17.11 37.33
C TYR A 519 14.08 16.87 38.84
N TRP A 520 12.98 16.95 39.60
CA TRP A 520 13.03 16.75 41.06
C TRP A 520 13.41 15.32 41.45
N PHE A 521 13.02 14.32 40.64
CA PHE A 521 13.41 12.94 40.85
C PHE A 521 14.92 12.72 40.63
N LEU A 522 15.51 13.37 39.62
CA LEU A 522 16.92 13.21 39.26
C LEU A 522 17.86 14.11 40.09
N ASP A 523 17.39 15.28 40.52
CA ASP A 523 18.20 16.31 41.17
C ASP A 523 19.08 15.81 42.32
N PRO A 524 18.60 14.94 43.25
CA PRO A 524 19.39 14.52 44.40
C PRO A 524 20.66 13.72 44.07
N TRP A 525 20.69 13.06 42.90
CA TRP A 525 21.74 12.07 42.59
C TRP A 525 22.34 12.22 41.19
N TRP A 526 21.74 13.01 40.30
CA TRP A 526 22.33 13.30 39.00
C TRP A 526 23.54 14.21 39.15
N THR A 527 24.71 13.73 38.72
CA THR A 527 26.00 14.41 38.96
C THR A 527 26.34 15.48 37.93
N GLY A 528 25.76 15.42 36.72
CA GLY A 528 26.02 16.39 35.66
C GLY A 528 24.99 17.52 35.57
N GLY A 529 24.82 18.09 34.38
CA GLY A 529 23.80 19.11 34.11
C GLY A 529 22.40 18.52 34.12
N LEU A 530 21.43 19.24 34.67
CA LEU A 530 20.02 18.86 34.74
C LEU A 530 19.16 20.11 34.63
N GLY A 531 18.13 20.08 33.79
CA GLY A 531 17.19 21.19 33.65
C GLY A 531 15.88 20.77 33.02
N TYR A 532 14.89 21.64 33.11
CA TYR A 532 13.60 21.51 32.41
C TYR A 532 13.17 22.89 31.89
N ASP A 533 12.24 22.88 30.93
CA ASP A 533 11.69 24.06 30.27
C ASP A 533 10.20 24.19 30.62
N ALA A 534 9.78 25.33 31.19
CA ALA A 534 8.39 25.57 31.56
C ALA A 534 7.46 25.70 30.34
N GLN A 535 7.98 26.11 29.18
CA GLN A 535 7.23 26.21 27.92
C GLN A 535 7.08 24.84 27.24
N LEU A 536 7.97 23.90 27.53
CA LEU A 536 7.93 22.51 27.05
C LEU A 536 7.81 21.55 28.25
N PRO A 537 6.64 21.50 28.92
CA PRO A 537 6.47 20.95 30.27
C PRO A 537 6.71 19.44 30.39
N LEU A 538 6.87 18.73 29.27
CA LEU A 538 7.16 17.29 29.25
C LEU A 538 8.66 16.98 29.10
N LEU A 539 9.47 17.95 28.68
CA LEU A 539 10.88 17.72 28.39
C LEU A 539 11.76 17.90 29.61
N CYS A 540 12.71 16.99 29.76
CA CYS A 540 13.81 17.07 30.70
C CYS A 540 15.12 17.03 29.92
N TYR A 541 16.08 17.84 30.35
CA TYR A 541 17.43 17.86 29.82
C TYR A 541 18.39 17.29 30.87
N VAL A 542 19.35 16.47 30.41
CA VAL A 542 20.52 16.08 31.20
C VAL A 542 21.81 16.17 30.38
N ASP A 543 22.94 16.34 31.07
CA ASP A 543 24.26 16.06 30.51
C ASP A 543 25.21 15.40 31.50
N ALA A 544 26.29 14.82 31.00
CA ALA A 544 27.30 14.09 31.76
C ALA A 544 28.55 14.92 32.08
N ARG A 545 28.41 16.24 32.26
CA ARG A 545 29.52 17.08 32.74
C ARG A 545 29.94 16.68 34.16
N ARG A 546 31.16 17.06 34.56
CA ARG A 546 31.71 16.70 35.88
C ARG A 546 31.15 17.51 37.05
N ASP A 547 30.66 18.72 36.76
CA ASP A 547 30.14 19.64 37.77
C ASP A 547 28.61 19.70 37.75
N ARG A 548 28.01 19.73 38.93
CA ARG A 548 26.56 19.84 39.06
C ARG A 548 26.09 21.20 38.54
N ALA A 549 25.25 21.20 37.51
CA ALA A 549 24.63 22.41 36.96
C ALA A 549 23.11 22.25 36.91
N ARG A 550 22.37 23.30 37.29
CA ARG A 550 20.91 23.30 37.40
C ARG A 550 20.32 24.54 36.75
N TRP A 551 19.27 24.38 35.98
CA TRP A 551 18.54 25.49 35.38
C TRP A 551 17.07 25.16 35.20
N GLN A 552 16.27 26.21 35.23
CA GLN A 552 14.84 26.21 34.96
C GLN A 552 14.65 27.32 33.93
N ALA A 553 14.17 26.96 32.74
CA ALA A 553 13.95 27.90 31.64
C ALA A 553 12.48 28.30 31.55
#